data_AF-A0A8F4FRZ6-F1
#
_entry.id   AF-A0A8F4FRZ6-F1
#
_cell.length_a   1.000
_cell.length_b   1.000
_cell.length_c   1.000
_cell.angle_alpha   90.00
_cell.angle_beta   90.00
_cell.angle_gamma   90.00
#
_symmetry.space_group_name_H-M   'P 1'
#
loop_
_entity.id
_entity.type
_entity.pdbx_description
1 polymer ?
#
loop_
_entity_poly.entity_id
_entity_poly.type
_entity_poly.pdbx_seq_one_letter_code
_entity_poly.pdbx_strand_id
1 'polypeptide(L)'
;MTSARPTTARTGGAAAVVIATLLAIGVAGASAPASAQDPGAGAGRVVAIEHRTVDVIRRVESISGDIRTEETPKEVSITLAADVTFAFDKADLSPEAAARIDEVVAAYQDGGKGAVAIVGHTDSKGTAEYNADLSLRRATAVRDALAGKLPKATFTVAGKGAAEPVAPNTKDDGSDDPEGRARNRRVTITFARST
;
A
#
# COMPACT_ATOMS: atom_id res chain seq x y z
N MET A 1 29.41 -21.23 -50.20
CA MET A 1 29.80 -19.89 -49.72
C MET A 1 28.77 -19.51 -48.65
N THR A 2 29.06 -19.69 -47.35
CA THR A 2 29.87 -18.81 -46.46
C THR A 2 29.11 -17.51 -46.15
N SER A 3 28.44 -17.43 -44.99
CA SER A 3 28.84 -16.67 -43.77
C SER A 3 28.21 -15.25 -43.77
N ALA A 4 27.80 -14.60 -42.67
CA ALA A 4 28.12 -14.79 -41.24
C ALA A 4 26.94 -14.50 -40.28
N ARG A 5 27.19 -14.64 -38.96
CA ARG A 5 26.24 -14.53 -37.82
C ARG A 5 25.86 -13.08 -37.43
N PRO A 6 24.76 -12.90 -36.66
CA PRO A 6 24.50 -11.69 -35.86
C PRO A 6 25.11 -11.75 -34.44
N THR A 7 25.45 -10.56 -33.92
CA THR A 7 25.86 -10.18 -32.55
C THR A 7 25.66 -8.66 -32.47
N THR A 8 25.28 -7.97 -31.37
CA THR A 8 25.12 -8.26 -29.93
C THR A 8 24.12 -7.20 -29.35
N ALA A 9 23.71 -7.06 -28.08
CA ALA A 9 24.04 -7.65 -26.77
C ALA A 9 22.85 -7.53 -25.78
N ARG A 10 23.06 -7.95 -24.52
CA ARG A 10 22.17 -7.84 -23.34
C ARG A 10 22.49 -6.57 -22.54
N THR A 11 21.47 -5.81 -22.15
CA THR A 11 21.51 -4.94 -20.94
C THR A 11 20.13 -4.88 -20.31
N GLY A 12 20.02 -5.22 -19.01
CA GLY A 12 18.80 -5.02 -18.24
C GLY A 12 18.87 -3.73 -17.42
N GLY A 13 17.73 -3.10 -17.16
CA GLY A 13 17.63 -1.93 -16.29
C GLY A 13 16.32 -1.97 -15.51
N ALA A 14 16.40 -2.20 -14.21
CA ALA A 14 15.26 -2.05 -13.31
C ALA A 14 15.10 -0.58 -12.93
N ALA A 15 13.89 -0.04 -13.07
CA ALA A 15 13.55 1.32 -12.66
C ALA A 15 12.35 1.28 -11.71
N ALA A 16 12.62 1.33 -10.41
CA ALA A 16 11.59 1.54 -9.40
C ALA A 16 11.34 3.06 -9.27
N VAL A 17 10.11 3.51 -9.54
CA VAL A 17 9.72 4.91 -9.36
C VAL A 17 9.00 5.06 -8.03
N VAL A 18 9.57 5.87 -7.14
CA VAL A 18 8.95 6.31 -5.89
C VAL A 18 8.21 7.61 -6.16
N ILE A 19 6.92 7.67 -5.82
CA ILE A 19 6.14 8.91 -5.85
C ILE A 19 5.84 9.32 -4.40
N ALA A 20 6.53 10.36 -3.94
CA ALA A 20 6.25 11.03 -2.67
C ALA A 20 6.01 12.52 -2.96
N THR A 21 4.75 12.95 -2.90
CA THR A 21 4.35 14.34 -3.05
C THR A 21 4.37 15.04 -1.68
N LEU A 22 5.38 15.88 -1.45
CA LEU A 22 5.51 16.69 -0.25
C LEU A 22 5.17 18.15 -0.58
N LEU A 23 4.12 18.68 0.06
CA LEU A 23 3.73 20.08 -0.09
C LEU A 23 4.62 20.98 0.78
N ALA A 24 5.25 21.98 0.18
CA ALA A 24 6.15 22.89 0.88
C ALA A 24 5.40 24.08 1.50
N ILE A 25 5.75 24.42 2.74
CA ILE A 25 5.55 25.75 3.33
C ILE A 25 6.90 26.15 3.92
N GLY A 26 7.48 27.26 3.47
CA GLY A 26 8.79 27.73 3.92
C GLY A 26 8.70 29.00 4.76
N VAL A 27 9.84 29.45 5.28
CA VAL A 27 10.23 30.88 5.26
C VAL A 27 11.76 31.02 5.42
N ALA A 28 12.30 32.20 5.08
CA ALA A 28 13.72 32.49 4.94
C ALA A 28 14.45 32.88 6.24
N GLY A 29 15.80 32.96 6.18
CA GLY A 29 16.69 33.51 7.21
C GLY A 29 18.00 32.71 7.35
N ALA A 30 19.02 32.93 6.51
CA ALA A 30 20.01 34.02 6.53
C ALA A 30 21.24 33.77 7.44
N SER A 31 22.43 34.00 6.86
CA SER A 31 23.71 34.36 7.51
C SER A 31 24.51 33.29 8.30
N ALA A 32 25.59 32.82 7.67
CA ALA A 32 26.90 32.59 8.32
C ALA A 32 27.58 33.97 8.61
N PRO A 33 28.73 34.11 9.34
CA PRO A 33 29.72 33.09 9.69
C PRO A 33 30.32 33.16 11.13
N ALA A 34 31.26 32.26 11.46
CA ALA A 34 32.60 32.57 12.02
C ALA A 34 33.24 31.34 12.70
N SER A 35 34.54 31.13 12.47
CA SER A 35 35.36 30.14 13.18
C SER A 35 35.88 30.69 14.51
N ALA A 36 36.00 29.83 15.53
CA ALA A 36 36.89 30.02 16.68
C ALA A 36 37.44 28.66 17.14
N GLN A 37 38.65 28.65 17.69
CA GLN A 37 39.47 27.44 17.90
C GLN A 37 39.30 26.81 19.30
N ASP A 38 39.52 25.49 19.34
CA ASP A 38 39.74 24.63 20.53
C ASP A 38 41.03 25.06 21.27
N PRO A 39 41.15 24.94 22.61
CA PRO A 39 41.50 23.62 23.20
C PRO A 39 40.93 23.30 24.61
N GLY A 40 40.57 22.04 24.84
CA GLY A 40 41.06 21.36 26.06
C GLY A 40 40.15 20.37 26.80
N ALA A 41 40.81 19.35 27.37
CA ALA A 41 40.39 18.48 28.47
C ALA A 41 39.16 17.56 28.29
N GLY A 42 39.44 16.32 27.90
CA GLY A 42 39.17 15.20 28.82
C GLY A 42 37.73 14.84 29.14
N ALA A 43 36.87 14.65 28.13
CA ALA A 43 35.74 13.74 28.25
C ALA A 43 35.57 12.97 26.94
N GLY A 44 35.45 11.64 27.02
CA GLY A 44 35.09 10.83 25.85
C GLY A 44 33.72 11.28 25.36
N ARG A 45 33.68 12.04 24.26
CA ARG A 45 32.43 12.56 23.72
C ARG A 45 31.59 11.39 23.21
N VAL A 46 30.70 10.91 24.06
CA VAL A 46 29.49 10.18 23.64
C VAL A 46 28.71 11.12 22.74
N VAL A 47 29.05 11.06 21.45
CA VAL A 47 28.18 11.56 20.40
C VAL A 47 26.92 10.72 20.55
N ALA A 48 25.85 11.36 21.03
CA ALA A 48 24.54 10.75 20.97
C ALA A 48 24.27 10.48 19.49
N ILE A 49 24.44 9.22 19.09
CA ILE A 49 24.00 8.76 17.78
C ILE A 49 22.49 8.82 17.87
N GLU A 50 21.93 9.95 17.44
CA GLU A 50 20.51 10.12 17.23
C GLU A 50 20.15 9.18 16.08
N HIS A 51 19.88 7.91 16.43
CA HIS A 51 19.35 6.91 15.52
C HIS A 51 17.97 7.38 15.07
N ARG A 52 17.95 8.20 14.01
CA ARG A 52 16.78 8.38 13.17
C ARG A 52 16.45 7.01 12.61
N THR A 53 15.46 6.36 13.23
CA THR A 53 14.88 5.13 12.72
C THR A 53 14.32 5.43 11.34
N VAL A 54 15.00 4.95 10.30
CA VAL A 54 14.43 4.94 8.96
C VAL A 54 13.34 3.89 8.98
N ASP A 55 12.08 4.29 8.84
CA ASP A 55 10.95 3.37 8.82
C ASP A 55 11.09 2.45 7.58
N VAL A 56 11.55 1.22 7.79
CA VAL A 56 11.74 0.24 6.72
C VAL A 56 10.38 -0.26 6.29
N ILE A 57 9.88 0.24 5.15
CA ILE A 57 8.64 -0.24 4.54
C ILE A 57 8.90 -1.64 3.95
N ARG A 58 8.35 -2.67 4.58
CA ARG A 58 8.38 -4.03 4.04
C ARG A 58 7.20 -4.20 3.08
N ARG A 59 7.47 -4.15 1.77
CA ARG A 59 6.49 -4.51 0.74
C ARG A 59 6.62 -6.00 0.41
N VAL A 60 5.54 -6.75 0.56
CA VAL A 60 5.41 -8.13 0.10
C VAL A 60 4.26 -8.18 -0.90
N GLU A 61 4.54 -8.66 -2.10
CA GLU A 61 3.54 -8.89 -3.14
C GLU A 61 3.44 -10.40 -3.36
N SER A 62 2.22 -10.93 -3.38
CA SER A 62 1.99 -12.34 -3.72
C SER A 62 2.45 -12.60 -5.16
N ILE A 63 2.91 -13.80 -5.47
CA ILE A 63 3.38 -14.16 -6.83
C ILE A 63 2.28 -13.94 -7.89
N SER A 64 1.00 -14.04 -7.49
CA SER A 64 -0.17 -13.75 -8.34
C SER A 64 -0.49 -12.26 -8.50
N GLY A 65 0.05 -11.37 -7.64
CA GLY A 65 -0.28 -9.94 -7.61
C GLY A 65 -1.59 -9.57 -6.88
N ASP A 66 -2.37 -10.56 -6.44
CA ASP A 66 -3.70 -10.36 -5.81
C ASP A 66 -3.64 -9.74 -4.41
N ILE A 67 -2.51 -9.90 -3.72
CA ILE A 67 -2.27 -9.36 -2.38
C ILE A 67 -0.99 -8.52 -2.41
N ARG A 68 -1.11 -7.31 -1.86
CA ARG A 68 0.02 -6.44 -1.52
C ARG A 68 -0.05 -6.10 -0.05
N THR A 69 0.96 -6.50 0.71
CA THR A 69 1.13 -6.14 2.12
C THR A 69 2.25 -5.10 2.20
N GLU A 70 1.95 -3.97 2.81
CA GLU A 70 2.91 -2.92 3.15
C GLU A 70 2.96 -2.79 4.68
N GLU A 71 4.09 -3.15 5.27
CA GLU A 71 4.32 -3.02 6.70
C GLU A 71 5.23 -1.83 6.98
N THR A 72 4.80 -0.95 7.86
CA THR A 72 5.64 0.02 8.58
C THR A 72 5.82 -0.47 10.02
N PRO A 73 6.77 0.08 10.81
CA PRO A 73 6.94 -0.31 12.21
C PRO A 73 5.73 -0.08 13.13
N LYS A 74 4.70 0.66 12.67
CA LYS A 74 3.51 1.04 13.46
C LYS A 74 2.19 0.58 12.84
N GLU A 75 2.15 0.33 11.54
CA GLU A 75 0.94 0.06 10.77
C GLU A 75 1.20 -0.98 9.68
N VAL A 76 0.29 -1.93 9.55
CA VAL A 76 0.25 -2.91 8.46
C VAL A 76 -0.96 -2.59 7.59
N SER A 77 -0.73 -2.48 6.28
CA SER A 77 -1.75 -2.26 5.26
C SER A 77 -1.74 -3.41 4.26
N ILE A 78 -2.84 -4.14 4.17
CA ILE A 78 -3.02 -5.27 3.26
C ILE A 78 -4.08 -4.90 2.23
N THR A 79 -3.69 -4.93 0.96
CA THR A 79 -4.58 -4.67 -0.17
C THR A 79 -4.91 -5.97 -0.88
N LEU A 80 -6.21 -6.29 -0.94
CA LEU A 80 -6.77 -7.44 -1.65
C LEU A 80 -7.38 -6.98 -2.99
N ALA A 81 -7.03 -7.66 -4.08
CA ALA A 81 -7.64 -7.43 -5.39
C ALA A 81 -9.11 -7.89 -5.40
N ALA A 82 -10.03 -7.03 -5.80
CA ALA A 82 -11.47 -7.33 -5.76
C ALA A 82 -11.86 -8.44 -6.75
N ASP A 83 -11.17 -8.56 -7.88
CA ASP A 83 -11.44 -9.57 -8.92
C ASP A 83 -11.18 -11.01 -8.43
N VAL A 84 -10.33 -11.17 -7.41
CA VAL A 84 -10.04 -12.47 -6.77
C VAL A 84 -10.81 -12.62 -5.46
N THR A 85 -11.20 -11.52 -4.82
CA THR A 85 -11.92 -11.53 -3.53
C THR A 85 -13.44 -11.67 -3.69
N PHE A 86 -14.02 -11.25 -4.82
CA PHE A 86 -15.47 -11.24 -5.03
C PHE A 86 -15.87 -11.86 -6.36
N ALA A 87 -17.08 -12.41 -6.42
CA ALA A 87 -17.70 -12.75 -7.69
C ALA A 87 -17.95 -11.49 -8.56
N PHE A 88 -17.94 -11.65 -9.88
CA PHE A 88 -18.07 -10.55 -10.85
C PHE A 88 -19.32 -9.68 -10.57
N ASP A 89 -19.10 -8.37 -10.44
CA ASP A 89 -20.09 -7.34 -10.09
C ASP A 89 -20.89 -7.58 -8.79
N LYS A 90 -20.36 -8.42 -7.89
CA LYS A 90 -20.97 -8.73 -6.59
C LYS A 90 -20.12 -8.27 -5.41
N ALA A 91 -20.71 -8.40 -4.22
CA ALA A 91 -20.04 -8.34 -2.92
C ALA A 91 -19.96 -9.73 -2.23
N ASP A 92 -20.45 -10.78 -2.90
CA ASP A 92 -20.30 -12.17 -2.45
C ASP A 92 -18.82 -12.57 -2.55
N LEU A 93 -18.25 -13.09 -1.45
CA LEU A 93 -16.86 -13.55 -1.40
C LEU A 93 -16.67 -14.80 -2.28
N SER A 94 -15.55 -14.86 -3.00
CA SER A 94 -15.15 -16.02 -3.79
C SER A 94 -14.65 -17.18 -2.90
N PRO A 95 -14.54 -18.41 -3.42
CA PRO A 95 -13.80 -19.49 -2.74
C PRO A 95 -12.36 -19.11 -2.39
N GLU A 96 -11.67 -18.39 -3.29
CA GLU A 96 -10.28 -17.95 -3.15
C GLU A 96 -10.13 -16.87 -2.05
N ALA A 97 -11.17 -16.07 -1.81
CA ALA A 97 -11.18 -15.04 -0.78
C ALA A 97 -10.96 -15.59 0.62
N ALA A 98 -11.42 -16.81 0.91
CA ALA A 98 -11.25 -17.44 2.22
C ALA A 98 -9.76 -17.56 2.60
N ALA A 99 -8.92 -18.02 1.68
CA ALA A 99 -7.47 -18.12 1.89
C ALA A 99 -6.83 -16.74 2.06
N ARG A 100 -7.25 -15.75 1.26
CA ARG A 100 -6.75 -14.37 1.35
C ARG A 100 -7.13 -13.70 2.68
N ILE A 101 -8.33 -13.97 3.19
CA ILE A 101 -8.80 -13.52 4.51
C ILE A 101 -8.01 -14.20 5.63
N ASP A 102 -7.64 -15.47 5.48
CA ASP A 102 -6.78 -16.17 6.44
C ASP A 102 -5.34 -15.61 6.48
N GLU A 103 -4.79 -15.14 5.35
CA GLU A 103 -3.53 -14.39 5.33
C GLU A 103 -3.63 -13.08 6.15
N VAL A 104 -4.75 -12.34 6.04
CA VAL A 104 -5.00 -11.13 6.85
C VAL A 104 -5.15 -11.47 8.33
N VAL A 105 -5.85 -12.54 8.67
CA VAL A 105 -6.02 -13.01 10.06
C VAL A 105 -4.67 -13.39 10.67
N ALA A 106 -3.82 -14.11 9.94
CA ALA A 106 -2.48 -14.46 10.39
C ALA A 106 -1.61 -13.21 10.63
N ALA A 107 -1.61 -12.25 9.69
CA ALA A 107 -0.86 -10.99 9.83
C ALA A 107 -1.34 -10.15 11.03
N TYR A 108 -2.65 -10.12 11.30
CA TYR A 108 -3.19 -9.45 12.49
C TYR A 108 -2.81 -10.20 13.79
N GLN A 109 -2.80 -11.53 13.77
CA GLN A 109 -2.39 -12.32 14.94
C GLN A 109 -0.88 -12.22 15.25
N ASP A 110 -0.04 -11.93 14.27
CA ASP A 110 1.42 -11.72 14.40
C ASP A 110 1.82 -10.36 15.04
N GLY A 111 0.90 -9.68 15.73
CA GLY A 111 1.17 -8.45 16.50
C GLY A 111 0.27 -7.26 16.20
N GLY A 112 -0.76 -7.43 15.37
CA GLY A 112 -1.82 -6.44 15.19
C GLY A 112 -2.61 -6.19 16.48
N LYS A 113 -3.01 -4.94 16.72
CA LYS A 113 -3.84 -4.56 17.88
C LYS A 113 -4.88 -3.49 17.53
N GLY A 114 -6.02 -3.55 18.22
CA GLY A 114 -7.00 -2.49 18.28
C GLY A 114 -7.93 -2.43 17.07
N ALA A 115 -7.85 -1.33 16.32
CA ALA A 115 -8.76 -1.04 15.23
C ALA A 115 -8.26 -1.59 13.89
N VAL A 116 -9.17 -2.21 13.14
CA VAL A 116 -8.99 -2.66 11.76
C VAL A 116 -9.89 -1.79 10.89
N ALA A 117 -9.28 -0.93 10.08
CA ALA A 117 -9.98 -0.14 9.07
C ALA A 117 -10.07 -0.95 7.76
N ILE A 118 -11.25 -1.00 7.15
CA ILE A 118 -11.52 -1.73 5.92
C ILE A 118 -12.15 -0.77 4.92
N VAL A 119 -11.46 -0.50 3.82
CA VAL A 119 -11.85 0.49 2.82
C VAL A 119 -12.00 -0.18 1.46
N GLY A 120 -13.21 -0.12 0.90
CA GLY A 120 -13.49 -0.60 -0.45
C GLY A 120 -13.27 0.49 -1.49
N HIS A 121 -12.75 0.09 -2.65
CA HIS A 121 -12.59 0.95 -3.82
C HIS A 121 -13.10 0.25 -5.09
N THR A 122 -13.50 1.05 -6.08
CA THR A 122 -13.89 0.59 -7.43
C THR A 122 -12.95 1.18 -8.48
N ASP A 123 -13.10 0.75 -9.72
CA ASP A 123 -12.63 1.55 -10.84
C ASP A 123 -13.65 2.66 -11.20
N SER A 124 -13.31 3.46 -12.21
CA SER A 124 -14.13 4.61 -12.67
C SER A 124 -15.34 4.28 -13.55
N LYS A 125 -15.72 3.01 -13.76
CA LYS A 125 -16.92 2.66 -14.55
C LYS A 125 -18.17 2.74 -13.68
N GLY A 126 -19.30 3.15 -14.26
CA GLY A 126 -20.57 3.34 -13.53
C GLY A 126 -20.70 4.73 -12.87
N THR A 127 -21.79 4.96 -12.13
CA THR A 127 -22.02 6.23 -11.44
C THR A 127 -21.28 6.31 -10.10
N ALA A 128 -21.12 7.52 -9.56
CA ALA A 128 -20.47 7.73 -8.27
C ALA A 128 -21.24 7.03 -7.13
N GLU A 129 -22.57 7.08 -7.17
CA GLU A 129 -23.49 6.49 -6.20
C GLU A 129 -23.41 4.96 -6.22
N TYR A 130 -23.42 4.36 -7.43
CA TYR A 130 -23.26 2.91 -7.60
C TYR A 130 -21.93 2.43 -7.03
N ASN A 131 -20.85 3.16 -7.33
CA ASN A 131 -19.51 2.81 -6.87
C ASN A 131 -19.34 3.01 -5.36
N ALA A 132 -19.95 4.03 -4.76
CA ALA A 132 -19.97 4.22 -3.31
C ALA A 132 -20.67 3.06 -2.59
N ASP A 133 -21.86 2.65 -3.06
CA ASP A 133 -22.59 1.51 -2.51
C ASP A 133 -21.86 0.18 -2.71
N LEU A 134 -21.39 -0.12 -3.94
CA LEU A 134 -20.67 -1.36 -4.23
C LEU A 134 -19.38 -1.51 -3.42
N SER A 135 -18.61 -0.43 -3.28
CA SER A 135 -17.40 -0.45 -2.45
C SER A 135 -17.70 -0.63 -0.96
N LEU A 136 -18.75 0.01 -0.44
CA LEU A 136 -19.19 -0.16 0.94
C LEU A 136 -19.65 -1.60 1.21
N ARG A 137 -20.46 -2.19 0.33
CA ARG A 137 -20.91 -3.59 0.44
C ARG A 137 -19.74 -4.58 0.42
N ARG A 138 -18.75 -4.37 -0.44
CA ARG A 138 -17.53 -5.20 -0.50
C ARG A 138 -16.69 -5.11 0.78
N ALA A 139 -16.47 -3.90 1.29
CA ALA A 139 -15.78 -3.68 2.56
C ALA A 139 -16.55 -4.31 3.75
N THR A 140 -17.87 -4.24 3.71
CA THR A 140 -18.78 -4.85 4.70
C THR A 140 -18.68 -6.38 4.72
N ALA A 141 -18.67 -7.04 3.55
CA ALA A 141 -18.52 -8.50 3.46
C ALA A 141 -17.17 -8.99 4.00
N VAL A 142 -16.08 -8.25 3.73
CA VAL A 142 -14.74 -8.53 4.28
C VAL A 142 -14.73 -8.35 5.80
N ARG A 143 -15.40 -7.31 6.32
CA ARG A 143 -15.59 -7.10 7.78
C ARG A 143 -16.29 -8.29 8.42
N ASP A 144 -17.36 -8.81 7.82
CA ASP A 144 -18.11 -9.94 8.37
C ASP A 144 -17.27 -11.22 8.44
N ALA A 145 -16.51 -11.51 7.39
CA ALA A 145 -15.62 -12.68 7.37
C ALA A 145 -14.46 -12.57 8.37
N LEU A 146 -13.94 -11.36 8.60
CA LEU A 146 -12.91 -11.11 9.62
C LEU A 146 -13.47 -11.13 11.05
N ALA A 147 -14.68 -10.61 11.28
CA ALA A 147 -15.27 -10.50 12.61
C ALA A 147 -15.43 -11.87 13.31
N GLY A 148 -15.79 -12.92 12.55
CA GLY A 148 -15.85 -14.30 13.07
C GLY A 148 -14.49 -14.89 13.47
N LYS A 149 -13.39 -14.38 12.91
CA LYS A 149 -12.01 -14.88 13.13
C LYS A 149 -11.20 -14.01 14.10
N LEU A 150 -11.56 -12.73 14.24
CA LEU A 150 -10.88 -11.73 15.07
C LEU A 150 -11.85 -11.06 16.08
N PRO A 151 -12.41 -11.81 17.05
CA PRO A 151 -13.43 -11.30 18.00
C PRO A 151 -12.92 -10.22 18.97
N LYS A 152 -11.61 -9.94 18.98
CA LYS A 152 -10.97 -8.88 19.78
C LYS A 152 -10.61 -7.62 18.96
N ALA A 153 -10.82 -7.64 17.64
CA ALA A 153 -10.61 -6.48 16.78
C ALA A 153 -11.86 -5.60 16.77
N THR A 154 -11.67 -4.28 16.72
CA THR A 154 -12.76 -3.33 16.45
C THR A 154 -12.70 -2.90 14.99
N PHE A 155 -13.82 -2.97 14.27
CA PHE A 155 -13.83 -2.75 12.81
C PHE A 155 -14.42 -1.39 12.43
N THR A 156 -13.73 -0.68 11.54
CA THR A 156 -14.26 0.50 10.84
C THR A 156 -14.38 0.17 9.36
N VAL A 157 -15.52 0.50 8.73
CA VAL A 157 -15.81 0.14 7.33
C VAL A 157 -16.15 1.41 6.54
N ALA A 158 -15.57 1.55 5.35
CA ALA A 158 -15.88 2.65 4.43
C ALA A 158 -15.91 2.17 2.97
N GLY A 159 -16.79 2.77 2.17
CA GLY A 159 -16.75 2.72 0.71
C GLY A 159 -16.25 4.06 0.16
N LYS A 160 -15.26 4.03 -0.74
CA LYS A 160 -14.69 5.22 -1.39
C LYS A 160 -15.00 5.31 -2.88
N GLY A 161 -15.65 4.29 -3.44
CA GLY A 161 -15.88 4.18 -4.88
C GLY A 161 -14.59 4.39 -5.68
N ALA A 162 -14.68 5.23 -6.71
CA ALA A 162 -13.57 5.56 -7.60
C ALA A 162 -12.71 6.77 -7.12
N ALA A 163 -13.00 7.36 -5.96
CA ALA A 163 -12.45 8.67 -5.57
C ALA A 163 -10.95 8.66 -5.23
N GLU A 164 -10.41 7.49 -4.84
CA GLU A 164 -9.02 7.31 -4.41
C GLU A 164 -8.32 6.23 -5.28
N PRO A 165 -8.03 6.53 -6.55
CA PRO A 165 -7.34 5.61 -7.45
C PRO A 165 -5.85 5.50 -7.10
N VAL A 166 -5.33 4.27 -7.14
CA VAL A 166 -3.88 3.97 -7.01
C VAL A 166 -3.19 3.81 -8.37
N ALA A 167 -3.97 3.84 -9.44
CA ALA A 167 -3.51 3.77 -10.82
C ALA A 167 -4.43 4.59 -11.74
N PRO A 168 -3.96 5.03 -12.92
CA PRO A 168 -4.83 5.61 -13.93
C PRO A 168 -6.00 4.68 -14.28
N ASN A 169 -7.17 5.22 -14.65
CA ASN A 169 -8.26 4.42 -15.22
C ASN A 169 -8.27 4.47 -16.76
N THR A 170 -7.48 5.37 -17.33
CA THR A 170 -7.27 5.64 -18.75
C THR A 170 -5.78 5.88 -18.99
N LYS A 171 -5.30 5.61 -20.20
CA LYS A 171 -3.94 5.97 -20.62
C LYS A 171 -3.84 7.45 -21.00
N ASP A 172 -2.63 7.91 -21.30
CA ASP A 172 -2.34 9.30 -21.69
C ASP A 172 -3.07 9.75 -22.98
N ASP A 173 -3.42 8.81 -23.86
CA ASP A 173 -4.22 9.06 -25.08
C ASP A 173 -5.74 9.12 -24.83
N GLY A 174 -6.17 9.03 -23.55
CA GLY A 174 -7.57 8.97 -23.15
C GLY A 174 -8.25 7.60 -23.37
N SER A 175 -7.54 6.61 -23.92
CA SER A 175 -8.07 5.26 -24.09
C SER A 175 -8.20 4.53 -22.76
N ASP A 176 -9.06 3.51 -22.74
CA ASP A 176 -9.34 2.66 -21.59
C ASP A 176 -8.05 1.96 -21.06
N ASP A 177 -7.78 1.98 -19.75
CA ASP A 177 -6.66 1.25 -19.12
C ASP A 177 -7.18 0.11 -18.21
N PRO A 178 -7.27 -1.14 -18.71
CA PRO A 178 -7.76 -2.27 -17.93
C PRO A 178 -6.88 -2.62 -16.73
N GLU A 179 -5.57 -2.46 -16.82
CA GLU A 179 -4.60 -2.84 -15.78
C GLU A 179 -4.64 -1.84 -14.61
N GLY A 180 -4.71 -0.55 -14.93
CA GLY A 180 -4.93 0.49 -13.93
C GLY A 180 -6.29 0.37 -13.23
N ARG A 181 -7.37 0.07 -13.98
CA ARG A 181 -8.67 -0.25 -13.37
C ARG A 181 -8.63 -1.47 -12.46
N ALA A 182 -7.94 -2.55 -12.86
CA ALA A 182 -7.81 -3.74 -12.01
C ALA A 182 -7.13 -3.43 -10.67
N ARG A 183 -6.10 -2.57 -10.67
CA ARG A 183 -5.46 -2.08 -9.43
C ARG A 183 -6.39 -1.19 -8.57
N ASN A 184 -7.33 -0.48 -9.18
CA ASN A 184 -8.30 0.35 -8.48
C ASN A 184 -9.45 -0.46 -7.86
N ARG A 185 -9.85 -1.58 -8.47
CA ARG A 185 -10.80 -2.55 -7.89
C ARG A 185 -10.15 -3.33 -6.75
N ARG A 186 -10.17 -2.77 -5.54
CA ARG A 186 -9.47 -3.32 -4.36
C ARG A 186 -10.25 -3.13 -3.06
N VAL A 187 -9.89 -3.90 -2.04
CA VAL A 187 -10.19 -3.61 -0.63
C VAL A 187 -8.89 -3.48 0.13
N THR A 188 -8.70 -2.38 0.84
CA THR A 188 -7.52 -2.14 1.70
C THR A 188 -7.92 -2.32 3.15
N ILE A 189 -7.11 -3.06 3.90
CA ILE A 189 -7.31 -3.44 5.30
C ILE A 189 -6.10 -2.95 6.08
N THR A 190 -6.30 -2.06 7.04
CA THR A 190 -5.22 -1.35 7.74
C THR A 190 -5.39 -1.50 9.25
N PHE A 191 -4.31 -1.84 9.95
CA PHE A 191 -4.30 -1.98 11.41
C PHE A 191 -2.96 -1.63 12.03
N ALA A 192 -2.98 -1.18 13.28
CA ALA A 192 -1.77 -0.87 14.03
C ALA A 192 -1.04 -2.16 14.45
N ARG A 193 0.29 -2.20 14.29
CA ARG A 193 1.16 -3.24 14.83
C ARG A 193 1.81 -2.74 16.11
N SER A 194 1.89 -3.58 17.13
CA SER A 194 2.71 -3.30 18.31
C SER A 194 4.08 -3.96 18.17
N THR A 195 5.11 -3.15 18.36
CA THR A 195 6.51 -3.55 18.59
C THR A 195 6.68 -4.22 19.95
#